data_AF-J0H9F7-F1
#
_entry.id   AF-J0H9F7-F1
#
_cell.length_a   1.000
_cell.length_b   1.000
_cell.length_c   1.000
_cell.angle_alpha   90.00
_cell.angle_beta   90.00
_cell.angle_gamma   90.00
#
_symmetry.space_group_name_H-M   'P 1'
#
loop_
_entity.id
_entity.type
_entity.pdbx_description
1 polymer ?
#
loop_
_entity_poly.entity_id
_entity_poly.type
_entity_poly.pdbx_seq_one_letter_code
_entity_poly.pdbx_strand_id
1 'polypeptide(L)'
;MGAAFVDIAQTCAPMVEVETLASIVSLESRFQPFAIRINSGPPLAAQPASKAEAIEVATSLIADHQDIQIGLGGVGIEQLQKLKLSVADAFDPCLNLKATATLLDGYYRVAERAGDDPTLAETVMLQSYYGRDDPSLGAMVKYDEQVRRETKRLSPMLASLTIGEPESRAGPREQSQDEAPPALAKQSSQTAGAASWDVFSSRRQSSVLVFQNDRSEQSE
;
A
#
# COMPACT_ATOMS: atom_id res chain seq x y z
N MET A 1 -13.05 20.19 -12.05
CA MET A 1 -12.01 21.25 -12.01
C MET A 1 -11.05 20.83 -10.91
N GLY A 2 -10.15 19.91 -11.23
CA GLY A 2 -9.08 19.53 -10.32
C GLY A 2 -8.14 20.71 -10.09
N ALA A 3 -7.57 20.81 -8.89
CA ALA A 3 -6.46 21.71 -8.65
C ALA A 3 -5.17 21.09 -9.20
N ALA A 4 -4.29 21.92 -9.76
CA ALA A 4 -2.99 21.48 -10.22
C ALA A 4 -2.20 20.90 -9.04
N PHE A 5 -1.69 19.68 -9.20
CA PHE A 5 -0.98 18.97 -8.14
C PHE A 5 0.29 19.72 -7.72
N VAL A 6 1.05 20.23 -8.70
CA VAL A 6 2.33 20.91 -8.47
C VAL A 6 2.17 22.11 -7.55
N ASP A 7 1.15 22.96 -7.78
CA ASP A 7 0.93 24.16 -6.97
C ASP A 7 0.63 23.82 -5.51
N ILE A 8 -0.19 22.78 -5.27
CA ILE A 8 -0.51 22.32 -3.92
C ILE A 8 0.72 21.68 -3.28
N ALA A 9 1.46 20.84 -4.01
CA ALA A 9 2.67 20.20 -3.50
C ALA A 9 3.72 21.24 -3.07
N GLN A 10 3.99 22.25 -3.90
CA GLN A 10 4.94 23.32 -3.59
C GLN A 10 4.50 24.19 -2.41
N THR A 11 3.20 24.44 -2.27
CA THR A 11 2.67 25.28 -1.19
C THR A 11 2.61 24.54 0.14
N CYS A 12 2.18 23.27 0.11
CA CYS A 12 1.81 22.52 1.32
C CYS A 12 2.91 21.57 1.81
N ALA A 13 3.83 21.17 0.93
CA ALA A 13 4.86 20.17 1.19
C ALA A 13 6.23 20.56 0.58
N PRO A 14 6.75 21.78 0.82
CA PRO A 14 7.99 22.26 0.17
C PRO A 14 9.28 21.55 0.61
N MET A 15 9.20 20.67 1.63
CA MET A 15 10.35 19.95 2.18
C MET A 15 10.69 18.65 1.44
N VAL A 16 9.84 18.23 0.49
CA VAL A 16 10.05 17.04 -0.34
C VAL A 16 9.94 17.44 -1.80
N GLU A 17 10.82 16.87 -2.65
CA GLU A 17 10.78 17.10 -4.09
C GLU A 17 9.41 16.74 -4.68
N VAL A 18 8.88 17.62 -5.54
CA VAL A 18 7.52 17.49 -6.11
C VAL A 18 7.38 16.19 -6.91
N GLU A 19 8.44 15.77 -7.61
CA GLU A 19 8.47 14.52 -8.37
C GLU A 19 8.33 13.29 -7.46
N THR A 20 9.07 13.26 -6.35
CA THR A 20 8.98 12.18 -5.35
C THR A 20 7.60 12.15 -4.73
N LEU A 21 7.07 13.31 -4.34
CA LEU A 21 5.74 13.41 -3.74
C LEU A 21 4.64 12.99 -4.73
N ALA A 22 4.73 13.38 -6.00
CA ALA A 22 3.82 12.93 -7.07
C ALA A 22 3.86 11.41 -7.24
N SER A 23 5.05 10.83 -7.20
CA SER A 23 5.28 9.39 -7.37
C SER A 23 4.64 8.60 -6.23
N ILE A 24 4.80 9.06 -4.99
CA ILE A 24 4.13 8.49 -3.83
C ILE A 24 2.61 8.64 -3.98
N VAL A 25 2.10 9.84 -4.24
CA VAL A 25 0.64 10.06 -4.37
C VAL A 25 0.02 9.21 -5.49
N SER A 26 0.74 8.99 -6.59
CA SER A 26 0.36 8.08 -7.67
C SER A 26 0.18 6.63 -7.18
N LEU A 27 1.18 6.11 -6.46
CA LEU A 27 1.14 4.75 -5.88
C LEU A 27 0.07 4.62 -4.81
N GLU A 28 -0.11 5.66 -4.00
CA GLU A 28 -0.93 5.60 -2.80
C GLU A 28 -2.42 5.79 -3.07
N SER A 29 -2.76 6.75 -3.93
CA SER A 29 -4.15 7.19 -4.16
C SER A 29 -4.51 7.40 -5.62
N ARG A 30 -3.54 7.36 -6.54
CA ARG A 30 -3.72 7.79 -7.94
C ARG A 30 -4.31 9.20 -8.04
N PHE A 31 -3.80 10.11 -7.21
CA PHE A 31 -4.27 11.50 -7.10
C PHE A 31 -5.75 11.64 -6.67
N GLN A 32 -6.36 10.61 -6.10
CA GLN A 32 -7.71 10.69 -5.55
C GLN A 32 -7.69 11.16 -4.09
N PRO A 33 -8.24 12.35 -3.77
CA PRO A 33 -8.13 12.92 -2.43
C PRO A 33 -8.92 12.16 -1.36
N PHE A 34 -9.90 11.35 -1.78
CA PHE A 34 -10.78 10.57 -0.91
C PHE A 34 -10.47 9.08 -0.93
N ALA A 35 -9.29 8.70 -1.43
CA ALA A 35 -8.87 7.31 -1.44
C ALA A 35 -8.83 6.74 -0.02
N ILE A 36 -9.45 5.57 0.14
CA ILE A 36 -9.39 4.74 1.35
C ILE A 36 -8.93 3.35 0.94
N ARG A 37 -7.84 2.90 1.55
CA ARG A 37 -7.27 1.57 1.35
C ARG A 37 -7.35 0.79 2.66
N ILE A 38 -7.84 -0.44 2.57
CA ILE A 38 -7.83 -1.41 3.66
C ILE A 38 -6.61 -2.30 3.46
N ASN A 39 -5.73 -2.35 4.47
CA ASN A 39 -4.46 -3.08 4.38
C ASN A 39 -4.65 -4.59 4.59
N SER A 40 -5.65 -4.96 5.39
CA SER A 40 -5.97 -6.35 5.72
C SER A 40 -7.41 -6.67 5.34
N GLY A 41 -7.62 -7.16 4.11
CA GLY A 41 -8.95 -7.57 3.66
C GLY A 41 -9.26 -7.20 2.21
N PRO A 42 -10.51 -7.42 1.77
CA PRO A 42 -10.94 -7.01 0.45
C PRO A 42 -10.95 -5.47 0.35
N PRO A 43 -10.63 -4.91 -0.83
CA PRO A 43 -10.76 -3.48 -1.07
C PRO A 43 -12.23 -3.04 -1.00
N LEU A 44 -12.46 -1.74 -0.77
CA LEU A 44 -13.79 -1.17 -0.85
C LEU A 44 -14.42 -1.41 -2.22
N ALA A 45 -15.70 -1.74 -2.24
CA ALA A 45 -16.45 -1.94 -3.48
C ALA A 45 -16.53 -0.67 -4.34
N ALA A 46 -16.60 0.50 -3.69
CA ALA A 46 -16.54 1.80 -4.32
C ALA A 46 -15.74 2.76 -3.44
N GLN A 47 -14.97 3.65 -4.07
CA GLN A 47 -14.28 4.73 -3.38
C GLN A 47 -15.25 5.88 -3.12
N PRO A 48 -15.14 6.59 -1.98
CA PRO A 48 -15.99 7.73 -1.68
C PRO A 48 -15.90 8.83 -2.74
N ALA A 49 -17.04 9.42 -3.11
CA ALA A 49 -17.13 10.50 -4.09
C ALA A 49 -17.04 11.90 -3.45
N SER A 50 -17.17 11.99 -2.14
CA SER A 50 -17.13 13.25 -1.40
C SER A 50 -16.37 13.14 -0.09
N LYS A 51 -15.89 14.28 0.42
CA LYS A 51 -15.22 14.36 1.72
C LYS A 51 -16.10 13.83 2.87
N ALA A 52 -17.40 14.14 2.84
CA ALA A 52 -18.34 13.70 3.88
C ALA A 52 -18.49 12.18 3.90
N GLU A 53 -18.70 11.58 2.72
CA GLU A 53 -18.76 10.13 2.56
C GLU A 53 -17.44 9.45 2.97
N ALA A 54 -16.29 10.05 2.62
CA ALA A 54 -14.99 9.53 3.00
C ALA A 54 -14.79 9.51 4.52
N ILE A 55 -15.23 10.57 5.21
CA ILE A 55 -15.19 10.65 6.67
C ILE A 55 -16.10 9.58 7.28
N GLU A 56 -17.32 9.40 6.77
CA GLU A 56 -18.26 8.40 7.26
C GLU A 56 -17.69 6.98 7.12
N VAL A 57 -17.23 6.62 5.92
CA VAL A 57 -16.66 5.31 5.62
C VAL A 57 -15.41 5.05 6.45
N ALA A 58 -14.47 6.00 6.50
CA ALA A 58 -13.26 5.86 7.30
C ALA A 58 -13.58 5.70 8.80
N THR A 59 -14.54 6.48 9.32
CA THR A 59 -14.95 6.40 10.73
C THR A 59 -15.57 5.03 11.05
N SER A 60 -16.39 4.47 10.16
CA SER A 60 -16.93 3.12 10.31
C SER A 60 -15.83 2.07 10.34
N LEU A 61 -14.89 2.12 9.39
CA LEU A 61 -13.77 1.17 9.32
C LEU A 61 -12.87 1.25 10.57
N ILE A 62 -12.64 2.45 11.09
CA ILE A 62 -11.88 2.65 12.34
C ILE A 62 -12.63 2.05 13.54
N ALA A 63 -13.95 2.25 13.62
CA ALA A 63 -14.77 1.66 14.67
C ALA A 63 -14.77 0.12 14.61
N ASP A 64 -14.65 -0.44 13.41
CA ASP A 64 -14.51 -1.88 13.15
C ASP A 64 -13.06 -2.39 13.29
N HIS A 65 -12.16 -1.57 13.85
CA HIS A 65 -10.74 -1.87 14.06
C HIS A 65 -9.97 -2.30 12.80
N GLN A 66 -10.38 -1.81 11.63
CA GLN A 66 -9.70 -2.08 10.37
C GLN A 66 -8.40 -1.25 10.24
N ASP A 67 -7.34 -1.88 9.74
CA ASP A 67 -6.10 -1.19 9.37
C ASP A 67 -6.30 -0.50 8.01
N ILE A 68 -6.42 0.83 8.03
CA ILE A 68 -6.69 1.65 6.85
C ILE A 68 -5.66 2.76 6.63
N GLN A 69 -5.48 3.12 5.38
CA GLN A 69 -4.73 4.28 4.91
C GLN A 69 -5.63 5.19 4.09
N ILE A 70 -5.53 6.49 4.30
CA ILE A 70 -6.48 7.46 3.74
C ILE A 70 -5.81 8.69 3.10
N GLY A 71 -6.49 9.24 2.12
CA GLY A 71 -6.12 10.46 1.41
C GLY A 71 -4.97 10.27 0.41
N LEU A 72 -4.46 11.40 -0.09
CA LEU A 72 -3.53 11.45 -1.23
C LEU A 72 -2.25 10.64 -1.04
N GLY A 73 -1.63 10.74 0.13
CA GLY A 73 -0.41 10.01 0.47
C GLY A 73 -0.66 8.69 1.18
N GLY A 74 -1.90 8.24 1.36
CA GLY A 74 -2.16 6.96 2.05
C GLY A 74 -1.68 6.96 3.50
N VAL A 75 -2.04 8.00 4.28
CA VAL A 75 -1.61 8.15 5.66
C VAL A 75 -2.43 7.22 6.56
N GLY A 76 -1.76 6.43 7.41
CA GLY A 76 -2.42 5.53 8.35
C GLY A 76 -2.95 6.26 9.59
N ILE A 77 -3.91 5.62 10.28
CA ILE A 77 -4.60 6.23 11.42
C ILE A 77 -3.66 6.52 12.59
N GLU A 78 -2.69 5.64 12.86
CA GLU A 78 -1.68 5.85 13.90
C GLU A 78 -0.79 7.06 13.60
N GLN A 79 -0.38 7.25 12.33
CA GLN A 79 0.39 8.42 11.92
C GLN A 79 -0.41 9.71 12.07
N LEU A 80 -1.71 9.70 11.74
CA LEU A 80 -2.58 10.87 11.96
C LEU A 80 -2.64 11.25 13.43
N GLN A 81 -2.78 10.27 14.33
CA GLN A 81 -2.77 10.51 15.77
C GLN A 81 -1.43 11.10 16.25
N LYS A 82 -0.29 10.56 15.79
CA LYS A 82 1.05 11.10 16.08
C LYS A 82 1.17 12.57 15.63
N LEU A 83 0.59 12.90 14.48
CA LEU A 83 0.58 14.26 13.91
C LEU A 83 -0.54 15.16 14.44
N LYS A 84 -1.41 14.65 15.33
CA LYS A 84 -2.59 15.36 15.87
C LYS A 84 -3.55 15.85 14.78
N LEU A 85 -3.70 15.07 13.72
CA LEU A 85 -4.63 15.32 12.62
C LEU A 85 -5.89 14.46 12.79
N SER A 86 -7.04 15.02 12.43
CA SER A 86 -8.30 14.28 12.38
C SER A 86 -8.44 13.49 11.07
N VAL A 87 -9.37 12.54 11.03
CA VAL A 87 -9.75 11.84 9.80
C VAL A 87 -10.20 12.82 8.71
N ALA A 88 -10.91 13.89 9.10
CA ALA A 88 -11.36 14.93 8.17
C ALA A 88 -10.20 15.74 7.58
N ASP A 89 -9.12 15.94 8.35
CA ASP A 89 -7.92 16.63 7.87
C ASP A 89 -7.15 15.77 6.86
N ALA A 90 -7.17 14.45 7.02
CA ALA A 90 -6.52 13.54 6.09
C ALA A 90 -7.18 13.53 4.69
N PHE A 91 -8.42 13.99 4.57
CA PHE A 91 -9.12 14.19 3.29
C PHE A 91 -9.04 15.64 2.78
N ASP A 92 -8.28 16.51 3.45
CA ASP A 92 -7.87 17.80 2.88
C ASP A 92 -6.55 17.62 2.09
N PRO A 93 -6.52 17.97 0.78
CA PRO A 93 -5.32 17.76 -0.03
C PRO A 93 -4.05 18.39 0.55
N CYS A 94 -4.13 19.60 1.09
CA CYS A 94 -2.96 20.32 1.59
C CYS A 94 -2.47 19.71 2.90
N LEU A 95 -3.38 19.45 3.85
CA LEU A 95 -3.02 18.85 5.14
C LEU A 95 -2.50 17.42 4.96
N ASN A 96 -3.07 16.64 4.04
CA ASN A 96 -2.59 15.29 3.75
C ASN A 96 -1.19 15.29 3.14
N LEU A 97 -0.93 16.13 2.12
CA LEU A 97 0.41 16.24 1.54
C LEU A 97 1.45 16.75 2.56
N LYS A 98 1.06 17.70 3.41
CA LYS A 98 1.91 18.15 4.52
C LYS A 98 2.22 17.03 5.50
N ALA A 99 1.24 16.19 5.84
CA ALA A 99 1.43 15.03 6.70
C ALA A 99 2.41 14.03 6.08
N THR A 100 2.21 13.69 4.80
CA THR A 100 3.11 12.82 4.03
C THR A 100 4.53 13.35 4.01
N ALA A 101 4.72 14.64 3.71
CA ALA A 101 6.03 15.26 3.67
C ALA A 101 6.71 15.29 5.05
N THR A 102 5.94 15.52 6.11
CA THR A 102 6.43 15.49 7.50
C THR A 102 6.92 14.09 7.88
N LEU A 103 6.18 13.04 7.49
CA LEU A 103 6.59 11.65 7.74
C LEU A 103 7.87 11.30 6.97
N LEU A 104 7.95 11.67 5.69
CA LEU A 104 9.13 11.45 4.85
C LEU A 104 10.38 12.15 5.43
N ASP A 105 10.30 13.44 5.76
CA ASP A 105 11.42 14.16 6.42
C ASP A 105 11.80 13.52 7.76
N GLY A 106 10.81 13.06 8.53
CA GLY A 106 11.04 12.32 9.77
C GLY A 106 11.88 11.06 9.55
N TYR A 107 11.51 10.22 8.59
CA TYR A 107 12.24 8.99 8.26
C TYR A 107 13.63 9.28 7.71
N TYR A 108 13.76 10.26 6.82
CA TYR A 108 15.04 10.68 6.29
C TYR A 108 16.01 11.10 7.40
N ARG A 109 15.56 11.94 8.33
CA ARG A 109 16.38 12.38 9.47
C ARG A 109 16.75 11.23 10.41
N VAL A 110 15.90 10.21 10.56
CA VAL A 110 16.24 9.03 11.36
C VAL A 110 17.39 8.26 10.68
N ALA A 111 17.31 8.05 9.36
CA ALA A 111 18.37 7.39 8.60
C ALA A 111 19.68 8.19 8.61
N GLU A 112 19.64 9.50 8.42
CA GLU A 112 20.84 10.36 8.53
C GLU A 112 21.51 10.26 9.91
N ARG A 113 20.72 10.24 10.99
CA ARG A 113 21.26 10.08 12.36
C ARG A 113 21.84 8.69 12.61
N ALA A 114 21.42 7.67 11.85
CA ALA A 114 22.01 6.34 11.89
C ALA A 114 23.36 6.27 11.18
N GLY A 115 23.76 7.33 10.46
CA GLY A 115 25.03 7.41 9.74
C GLY A 115 24.96 6.98 8.28
N ASP A 116 23.74 6.82 7.75
CA ASP A 116 23.53 6.50 6.34
C ASP A 116 23.97 7.68 5.46
N ASP A 117 24.58 7.37 4.32
CA ASP A 117 24.84 8.38 3.30
C ASP A 117 23.51 8.90 2.70
N PRO A 118 23.50 10.07 2.02
CA PRO A 118 22.25 10.66 1.53
C PRO A 118 21.43 9.75 0.60
N THR A 119 22.07 8.87 -0.17
CA THR A 119 21.38 7.96 -1.11
C THR A 119 20.75 6.80 -0.36
N LEU A 120 21.45 6.26 0.62
CA LEU A 120 20.92 5.22 1.50
C LEU A 120 19.80 5.78 2.39
N ALA A 121 19.97 7.00 2.93
CA ALA A 121 18.94 7.67 3.73
C ALA A 121 17.65 7.92 2.95
N GLU A 122 17.74 8.29 1.66
CA GLU A 122 16.57 8.39 0.78
C GLU A 122 15.89 7.03 0.58
N THR A 123 16.68 5.97 0.40
CA THR A 123 16.16 4.61 0.23
C THR A 123 15.44 4.13 1.49
N VAL A 124 16.06 4.30 2.66
CA VAL A 124 15.46 3.98 3.97
C VAL A 124 14.21 4.83 4.21
N MET A 125 14.23 6.13 3.89
CA MET A 125 13.06 7.00 3.98
C MET A 125 11.85 6.43 3.22
N LEU A 126 12.03 6.07 1.94
CA LEU A 126 10.94 5.54 1.11
C LEU A 126 10.46 4.18 1.64
N GLN A 127 11.40 3.32 2.04
CA GLN A 127 11.06 2.01 2.58
C GLN A 127 10.30 2.11 3.91
N SER A 128 10.73 2.99 4.82
CA SER A 128 10.05 3.29 6.07
C SER A 128 8.68 3.94 5.86
N TYR A 129 8.50 4.72 4.78
CA TYR A 129 7.20 5.29 4.43
C TYR A 129 6.17 4.19 4.16
N TYR A 130 6.51 3.23 3.29
CA TYR A 130 5.66 2.08 3.01
C TYR A 130 5.45 1.21 4.24
N GLY A 131 6.55 0.90 4.95
CA GLY A 131 6.55 0.00 6.08
C GLY A 131 6.07 0.60 7.40
N ARG A 132 5.65 1.87 7.40
CA ARG A 132 5.13 2.58 8.58
C ARG A 132 6.09 2.50 9.78
N ASP A 133 7.25 3.13 9.64
CA ASP A 133 8.40 3.07 10.56
C ASP A 133 9.34 1.84 10.35
N ASP A 134 8.90 0.73 9.74
CA ASP A 134 9.75 -0.44 9.47
C ASP A 134 10.26 -0.50 8.01
N PRO A 135 11.53 -0.10 7.73
CA PRO A 135 12.07 -0.13 6.37
C PRO A 135 12.15 -1.55 5.78
N SER A 136 12.17 -2.61 6.60
CA SER A 136 12.26 -3.99 6.12
C SER A 136 11.07 -4.36 5.25
N LEU A 137 9.87 -3.88 5.60
CA LEU A 137 8.65 -4.13 4.84
C LEU A 137 8.69 -3.42 3.47
N GLY A 138 9.17 -2.17 3.45
CA GLY A 138 9.36 -1.43 2.21
C GLY A 138 10.43 -2.04 1.31
N ALA A 139 11.52 -2.54 1.90
CA ALA A 139 12.58 -3.24 1.19
C ALA A 139 12.09 -4.54 0.54
N MET A 140 11.27 -5.33 1.25
CA MET A 140 10.68 -6.58 0.74
C MET A 140 9.87 -6.36 -0.55
N VAL A 141 9.14 -5.24 -0.64
CA VAL A 141 8.36 -4.90 -1.84
C VAL A 141 9.10 -3.96 -2.79
N LYS A 142 10.35 -3.59 -2.47
CA LYS A 142 11.20 -2.66 -3.23
C LYS A 142 10.52 -1.32 -3.49
N TYR A 143 9.88 -0.76 -2.46
CA TYR A 143 9.05 0.44 -2.62
C TYR A 143 9.83 1.63 -3.17
N ASP A 144 11.10 1.79 -2.78
CA ASP A 144 12.01 2.80 -3.34
C ASP A 144 12.19 2.65 -4.86
N GLU A 145 12.36 1.43 -5.37
CA GLU A 145 12.43 1.17 -6.81
C GLU A 145 11.10 1.50 -7.51
N GLN A 146 9.96 1.24 -6.86
CA GLN A 146 8.63 1.58 -7.38
C GLN A 146 8.46 3.10 -7.51
N VAL A 147 8.84 3.85 -6.48
CA VAL A 147 8.80 5.32 -6.47
C VAL A 147 9.70 5.88 -7.58
N ARG A 148 10.96 5.41 -7.70
CA ARG A 148 11.88 5.85 -8.77
C ARG A 148 11.35 5.55 -10.17
N ARG A 149 10.62 4.44 -10.37
CA ARG A 149 9.98 4.10 -11.64
C ARG A 149 8.80 5.04 -11.94
N GLU A 150 7.97 5.32 -10.94
CA GLU A 150 6.88 6.28 -11.08
C GLU A 150 7.38 7.70 -11.34
N THR A 151 8.49 8.11 -10.72
CA THR A 151 9.14 9.41 -11.00
C THR A 151 9.49 9.54 -12.47
N LYS A 152 10.12 8.51 -13.05
CA LYS A 152 10.46 8.49 -14.49
C LYS A 152 9.20 8.52 -15.37
N ARG A 153 8.13 7.84 -14.96
CA ARG A 153 6.85 7.82 -15.69
C ARG A 153 6.17 9.19 -15.69
N LEU A 154 6.18 9.87 -14.53
CA LEU A 154 5.41 11.09 -14.29
C LEU A 154 6.16 12.37 -14.67
N SER A 155 7.50 12.37 -14.67
CA SER A 155 8.32 13.55 -15.00
C SER A 155 7.88 14.31 -16.28
N PRO A 156 7.60 13.67 -17.44
CA PRO A 156 7.15 14.39 -18.63
C PRO A 156 5.74 15.01 -18.52
N MET A 157 4.94 14.58 -17.54
CA MET A 157 3.54 14.98 -17.37
C MET A 157 3.28 15.75 -16.07
N LEU A 158 4.32 16.02 -15.27
CA LEU A 158 4.20 16.55 -13.90
C LEU A 158 3.33 17.82 -13.83
N ALA A 159 3.55 18.77 -14.75
CA ALA A 159 2.82 20.03 -14.82
C ALA A 159 1.32 19.88 -15.17
N SER A 160 0.92 18.73 -15.72
CA SER A 160 -0.47 18.44 -16.12
C SER A 160 -1.24 17.62 -15.10
N LEU A 161 -0.61 17.18 -14.01
CA LEU A 161 -1.26 16.36 -12.99
C LEU A 161 -2.28 17.18 -12.19
N THR A 162 -3.47 16.64 -12.03
CA THR A 162 -4.60 17.27 -11.34
C THR A 162 -5.15 16.37 -10.24
N ILE A 163 -5.46 16.95 -9.09
CA ILE A 163 -6.06 16.23 -7.96
C ILE A 163 -7.55 15.99 -8.20
N GLY A 164 -8.00 14.75 -7.97
CA GLY A 164 -9.41 14.37 -8.00
C GLY A 164 -10.01 14.15 -9.39
N GLU A 165 -9.23 14.31 -10.45
CA GLU A 165 -9.65 13.88 -11.78
C GLU A 165 -9.23 12.42 -12.01
N PRO A 166 -10.13 11.55 -12.47
CA PRO A 166 -9.73 10.20 -12.85
C PRO A 166 -8.69 10.30 -13.96
N GLU A 167 -7.56 9.59 -13.84
CA GLU A 167 -6.59 9.43 -14.93
C GLU A 167 -7.38 9.04 -16.19
N SER A 168 -7.56 9.99 -17.09
CA SER A 168 -8.13 9.71 -18.41
C SER A 168 -7.17 8.73 -19.06
N ARG A 169 -7.69 7.56 -19.46
CA ARG A 169 -6.94 6.46 -20.08
C ARG A 169 -6.09 6.97 -21.25
N ALA A 170 -4.87 7.42 -20.98
CA ALA A 170 -3.89 7.86 -21.96
C ALA A 170 -2.64 6.98 -21.80
N GLY A 171 -2.78 5.76 -22.30
CA GLY A 171 -1.75 4.73 -22.39
C GLY A 171 -2.40 3.45 -22.90
N PRO A 172 -1.85 2.74 -23.90
CA PRO A 172 -2.46 1.50 -24.40
C PRO A 172 -2.64 0.55 -23.23
N ARG A 173 -3.89 0.17 -22.96
CA ARG A 173 -4.18 -1.08 -22.28
C ARG A 173 -3.51 -2.16 -23.13
N GLU A 174 -2.42 -2.74 -22.64
CA GLU A 174 -1.97 -4.02 -23.11
C GLU A 174 -3.14 -4.97 -22.86
N GLN A 175 -3.87 -5.24 -23.93
CA GLN A 175 -4.95 -6.19 -23.97
C GLN A 175 -4.30 -7.55 -23.70
N SER A 176 -4.44 -8.07 -22.49
CA SER A 176 -4.37 -9.51 -22.31
C SER A 176 -5.51 -10.09 -23.15
N GLN A 177 -5.14 -10.57 -24.32
CA GLN A 177 -6.03 -11.09 -25.34
C GLN A 177 -6.79 -12.28 -24.77
N ASP A 178 -8.11 -12.13 -24.72
CA ASP A 178 -9.06 -13.24 -24.85
C ASP A 178 -8.82 -13.87 -26.23
N GLU A 179 -7.90 -14.84 -26.28
CA GLU A 179 -7.77 -15.74 -27.41
C GLU A 179 -8.65 -16.97 -27.11
N ALA A 180 -9.88 -16.93 -27.59
CA ALA A 180 -10.76 -18.10 -27.63
C ALA A 180 -10.21 -19.12 -28.66
N PRO A 181 -9.99 -20.40 -28.30
CA PRO A 181 -9.56 -21.40 -29.28
C PRO A 181 -10.73 -21.87 -30.17
N PRO A 182 -10.47 -22.18 -31.46
CA PRO A 182 -11.49 -22.58 -32.42
C PRO A 182 -11.94 -24.04 -32.22
N ALA A 183 -13.20 -24.29 -32.55
CA ALA A 183 -13.80 -25.62 -32.55
C ALA A 183 -13.61 -26.34 -33.90
N LEU A 184 -13.08 -27.59 -33.88
CA LEU A 184 -13.45 -28.65 -34.84
C LEU A 184 -13.05 -30.07 -34.34
N ALA A 185 -14.07 -30.78 -33.83
CA ALA A 185 -14.48 -32.19 -34.02
C ALA A 185 -13.52 -33.41 -33.96
N LYS A 186 -13.88 -34.33 -33.02
CA LYS A 186 -13.92 -35.83 -33.05
C LYS A 186 -12.58 -36.59 -33.11
N GLN A 187 -12.26 -37.66 -32.38
CA GLN A 187 -12.84 -38.66 -31.43
C GLN A 187 -11.57 -39.31 -30.78
N SER A 188 -11.46 -39.78 -29.54
CA SER A 188 -12.13 -40.90 -28.88
C SER A 188 -11.40 -41.16 -27.55
N SER A 189 -12.16 -41.48 -26.49
CA SER A 189 -11.79 -42.34 -25.36
C SER A 189 -10.58 -41.98 -24.49
N GLN A 190 -10.84 -41.51 -23.27
CA GLN A 190 -10.49 -42.25 -22.06
C GLN A 190 -11.14 -41.61 -20.83
N THR A 191 -12.04 -42.38 -20.21
CA THR A 191 -12.61 -42.12 -18.89
C THR A 191 -11.52 -42.33 -17.85
N ALA A 192 -11.06 -41.27 -17.19
CA ALA A 192 -10.26 -41.35 -15.97
C ALA A 192 -10.80 -40.33 -14.97
N GLY A 193 -11.21 -40.83 -13.81
CA GLY A 193 -12.07 -40.16 -12.86
C GLY A 193 -11.52 -38.84 -12.31
N ALA A 194 -12.43 -37.90 -12.08
CA ALA A 194 -12.17 -36.71 -11.30
C ALA A 194 -11.74 -37.13 -9.87
N ALA A 195 -10.52 -36.76 -9.48
CA ALA A 195 -10.10 -36.84 -8.09
C ALA A 195 -10.78 -35.71 -7.31
N SER A 196 -11.71 -36.05 -6.42
CA SER A 196 -12.29 -35.15 -5.44
C SER A 196 -11.23 -34.78 -4.41
N TRP A 197 -10.90 -33.48 -4.31
CA TRP A 197 -10.01 -32.97 -3.29
C TRP A 197 -10.77 -32.85 -1.95
N ASP A 198 -10.79 -33.93 -1.17
CA ASP A 198 -11.36 -33.95 0.17
C ASP A 198 -10.26 -33.61 1.20
N VAL A 199 -10.33 -32.40 1.76
CA VAL A 199 -9.38 -31.84 2.72
C VAL A 199 -9.49 -32.48 4.12
N PHE A 200 -10.50 -33.32 4.38
CA PHE A 200 -10.72 -33.93 5.70
C PHE A 200 -10.29 -35.40 5.84
N SER A 201 -9.69 -35.99 4.80
CA SER A 201 -9.29 -37.41 4.79
C SER A 201 -7.84 -37.69 5.20
N SER A 202 -7.17 -36.76 5.87
CA SER A 202 -5.85 -37.03 6.47
C SER A 202 -6.00 -37.58 7.88
N ARG A 203 -5.87 -38.90 8.06
CA ARG A 203 -5.63 -39.48 9.39
C ARG A 203 -4.34 -38.88 9.96
N ARG A 204 -4.46 -37.98 10.94
CA ARG A 204 -3.31 -37.57 11.76
C ARG A 204 -2.85 -38.78 12.56
N GLN A 205 -1.71 -39.37 12.21
CA GLN A 205 -0.93 -40.13 13.16
C GLN A 205 -0.20 -39.12 14.05
N SER A 206 -0.83 -38.78 15.18
CA SER A 206 -0.15 -38.03 16.24
C SER A 206 0.78 -39.01 16.96
N SER A 207 2.10 -38.92 16.72
CA SER A 207 3.09 -39.58 17.56
C SER A 207 3.31 -38.76 18.83
N VAL A 208 2.96 -39.32 19.97
CA VAL A 208 3.31 -38.76 21.28
C VAL A 208 4.73 -39.20 21.62
N LEU A 209 5.66 -38.25 21.69
CA LEU A 209 6.99 -38.50 22.25
C LEU A 209 6.88 -38.47 23.78
N VAL A 210 6.99 -39.63 24.42
CA VAL A 210 7.11 -39.75 25.87
C VAL A 210 8.58 -39.62 26.24
N PHE A 211 8.94 -38.51 26.90
CA PHE A 211 10.25 -38.38 27.53
C PHE A 211 10.22 -39.14 28.86
N GLN A 212 10.95 -40.25 28.95
CA GLN A 212 11.25 -40.88 30.23
C GLN A 212 12.30 -40.03 30.95
N ASN A 213 11.97 -39.61 32.16
CA ASN A 213 12.85 -38.82 33.01
C ASN A 213 13.59 -39.78 33.94
N ASP A 214 14.73 -40.33 33.50
CA ASP A 214 15.64 -41.08 34.37
C ASP A 214 16.43 -40.10 35.24
N ARG A 215 15.76 -39.53 36.25
CA ARG A 215 16.46 -39.01 37.43
C ARG A 215 16.52 -40.14 38.45
N SER A 216 17.64 -40.84 38.47
CA SER A 216 18.07 -41.59 39.64
C SER A 216 18.28 -40.60 40.78
N GLU A 217 17.33 -40.57 41.72
CA GLU A 217 17.58 -40.04 43.06
C GLU A 217 18.56 -40.98 43.74
N GLN A 218 19.83 -40.56 43.86
CA GLN A 218 20.77 -41.16 44.79
C GLN A 218 20.61 -40.44 46.13
N SER A 219 20.02 -41.16 47.08
CA SER A 219 20.05 -40.84 48.50
C SER A 219 21.38 -41.32 49.09
N GLU A 220 22.24 -40.40 49.50
CA GLU A 220 22.94 -40.34 50.81
C GLU A 220 23.89 -39.14 50.88
#